data_AF-A0A963W230-F1
#
_entry.id   AF-A0A963W230-F1
#
_cell.length_a   1.000
_cell.length_b   1.000
_cell.length_c   1.000
_cell.angle_alpha   90.00
_cell.angle_beta   90.00
_cell.angle_gamma   90.00
#
_symmetry.space_group_name_H-M   'P 1'
#
loop_
_entity.id
_entity.type
_entity.pdbx_description
1 polymer ?
#
loop_
_entity_poly.entity_id
_entity_poly.type
_entity_poly.pdbx_seq_one_letter_code
_entity_poly.pdbx_strand_id
1 'polypeptide(L)'
;MIAVSDPERAAALARFPLSRVSEAFHDEMLGVLPPVHMRGAAGFFVSEAVTDDVHAQFVEHRSRFYGAYVALRDPATWITQAAIAVFDAAHPDPPVLDWYPAEAADR
;
A
#
# COMPACT_ATOMS: atom_id res chain seq x y z
N MET A 1 3.84 17.82 -16.50
CA MET A 1 3.76 16.38 -16.22
C MET A 1 5.06 15.77 -16.68
N ILE A 2 5.99 15.52 -15.76
CA ILE A 2 7.17 14.71 -16.05
C ILE A 2 6.64 13.28 -16.11
N ALA A 3 6.86 12.60 -17.24
CA ALA A 3 6.52 11.19 -17.37
C ALA A 3 7.49 10.43 -16.46
N VAL A 4 7.00 9.96 -15.31
CA VAL A 4 7.73 9.06 -14.42
C VAL A 4 8.08 7.83 -15.25
N SER A 5 9.36 7.53 -15.36
CA SER A 5 9.80 6.35 -16.10
C SER A 5 9.33 5.08 -15.36
N ASP A 6 8.97 4.02 -16.09
CA ASP A 6 8.60 2.73 -15.50
C ASP A 6 9.56 2.23 -14.38
N PRO A 7 10.90 2.39 -14.46
CA PRO A 7 11.79 1.98 -13.38
C PRO A 7 11.64 2.80 -12.08
N GLU A 8 11.40 4.11 -12.16
CA GLU A 8 11.20 4.95 -10.97
C GLU A 8 9.88 4.58 -10.28
N ARG A 9 8.83 4.32 -11.06
CA ARG A 9 7.55 3.84 -10.52
C ARG A 9 7.71 2.47 -9.86
N ALA A 10 8.41 1.54 -10.51
CA ALA A 10 8.67 0.21 -9.95
C ALA A 10 9.50 0.29 -8.66
N ALA A 11 10.52 1.15 -8.61
CA ALA A 11 11.31 1.39 -7.41
C ALA A 11 10.45 1.99 -6.28
N ALA A 12 9.55 2.93 -6.60
CA ALA A 12 8.61 3.48 -5.63
C ALA A 12 7.68 2.41 -5.06
N LEU A 13 7.05 1.59 -5.91
CA LEU A 13 6.16 0.50 -5.47
C LEU A 13 6.89 -0.53 -4.59
N ALA A 14 8.17 -0.80 -4.86
CA ALA A 14 8.97 -1.74 -4.09
C ALA A 14 9.32 -1.26 -2.66
N ARG A 15 9.21 0.04 -2.37
CA ARG A 15 9.50 0.60 -1.03
C ARG A 15 8.48 0.19 0.02
N PHE A 16 7.24 -0.06 -0.39
CA PHE A 16 6.19 -0.55 0.50
C PHE A 16 5.37 -1.63 -0.21
N PRO A 17 5.88 -2.88 -0.27
CA PRO A 17 5.13 -3.99 -0.84
C PRO A 17 3.93 -4.34 0.06
N LEU A 18 2.99 -5.12 -0.48
CA LEU A 18 1.88 -5.66 0.29
C LEU A 18 2.37 -6.31 1.59
N SER A 19 1.96 -5.72 2.70
CA SER A 19 2.42 -6.07 4.04
C SER A 19 1.26 -6.15 5.02
N ARG A 20 1.45 -6.89 6.11
CA ARG A 20 0.60 -6.74 7.30
C ARG A 20 0.95 -5.42 7.96
N VAL A 21 -0.07 -4.67 8.35
CA VAL A 21 0.05 -3.48 9.20
C VAL A 21 -0.76 -3.67 10.47
N SER A 22 -0.41 -2.93 11.52
CA SER A 22 -1.22 -2.90 12.73
C SER A 22 -2.52 -2.11 12.50
N GLU A 23 -3.52 -2.39 13.33
CA GLU A 23 -4.78 -1.63 13.36
C GLU A 23 -4.51 -0.15 13.66
N ALA A 24 -3.62 0.13 14.62
CA ALA A 24 -3.23 1.49 14.96
C ALA A 24 -2.64 2.24 13.77
N PHE A 25 -1.74 1.61 12.99
CA PHE A 25 -1.19 2.24 11.79
C PHE A 25 -2.27 2.48 10.73
N HIS A 26 -3.14 1.49 10.47
CA HIS A 26 -4.27 1.64 9.55
C HIS A 26 -5.19 2.80 9.94
N ASP A 27 -5.57 2.88 11.21
CA ASP A 27 -6.51 3.87 11.71
C ASP A 27 -5.89 5.26 11.79
N GLU A 28 -4.61 5.36 12.14
CA GLU A 28 -3.87 6.62 12.10
C GLU A 28 -3.89 7.24 10.69
N MET A 29 -3.80 6.41 9.65
CA MET A 29 -3.85 6.85 8.26
C MET A 29 -5.20 7.42 7.84
N LEU A 30 -6.30 7.12 8.56
CA LEU A 30 -7.59 7.81 8.37
C LEU A 30 -7.54 9.28 8.84
N GLY A 31 -6.57 9.64 9.69
CA GLY A 31 -6.41 10.97 10.27
C GLY A 31 -5.40 11.89 9.57
N VAL A 32 -4.56 11.38 8.67
CA VAL A 32 -3.45 12.15 8.07
C VAL A 32 -3.92 13.06 6.93
N LEU A 33 -4.78 12.57 6.04
CA LEU A 33 -5.39 13.30 4.92
C LEU A 33 -6.80 12.74 4.64
N PRO A 34 -7.69 13.49 3.95
CA PRO A 34 -9.01 12.96 3.60
C PRO A 34 -8.86 11.66 2.82
N PRO A 35 -9.37 10.53 3.34
CA PRO A 35 -9.19 9.24 2.70
C PRO A 35 -9.89 9.25 1.33
N VAL A 36 -9.15 8.90 0.28
CA VAL A 36 -9.72 8.80 -1.06
C VAL A 36 -10.40 7.45 -1.19
N HIS A 37 -11.69 7.46 -1.46
CA HIS A 37 -12.47 6.26 -1.72
C HIS A 37 -12.78 6.18 -3.21
N MET A 38 -12.39 5.07 -3.84
CA MET A 38 -12.66 4.82 -5.25
C MET A 38 -13.57 3.61 -5.44
N ARG A 39 -14.51 3.72 -6.37
CA ARG A 39 -15.42 2.63 -6.70
C ARG A 39 -14.63 1.42 -7.18
N GLY A 40 -14.83 0.28 -6.52
CA GLY A 40 -14.21 -1.00 -6.88
C GLY A 40 -12.84 -1.24 -6.21
N ALA A 41 -12.27 -0.25 -5.54
CA ALA A 41 -11.10 -0.47 -4.70
C ALA A 41 -11.50 -1.12 -3.37
N ALA A 42 -10.60 -1.94 -2.82
CA ALA A 42 -10.68 -2.34 -1.43
C ALA A 42 -10.12 -1.21 -0.54
N GLY A 43 -10.81 -0.90 0.56
CA GLY A 43 -10.36 0.08 1.55
C GLY A 43 -10.25 1.51 1.00
N PHE A 44 -9.19 2.22 1.38
CA PHE A 44 -8.97 3.63 1.04
C PHE A 44 -7.52 3.91 0.66
N PHE A 45 -7.29 5.08 0.07
CA PHE A 45 -5.96 5.53 -0.34
C PHE A 45 -5.55 6.78 0.44
N VAL A 46 -4.27 6.83 0.80
CA VAL A 46 -3.57 8.02 1.29
C VAL A 46 -2.56 8.46 0.24
N SER A 47 -2.62 9.73 -0.14
CA SER A 47 -1.74 10.30 -1.14
C SER A 47 -0.47 10.82 -0.47
N GLU A 48 0.61 10.07 -0.60
CA GLU A 48 1.96 10.60 -0.44
C GLU A 48 2.43 10.98 -1.84
N ALA A 49 2.60 12.26 -2.14
CA ALA A 49 2.98 12.72 -3.48
C ALA A 49 4.46 12.38 -3.75
N VAL A 50 4.81 11.10 -3.88
CA VAL A 50 6.17 10.66 -4.23
C VAL A 50 6.39 10.76 -5.75
N THR A 51 5.35 10.48 -6.56
CA THR A 51 5.42 10.51 -8.04
C THR A 51 4.11 10.89 -8.75
N ASP A 52 3.20 11.62 -8.09
CA ASP A 52 1.83 11.96 -8.54
C ASP A 52 0.86 10.78 -8.81
N ASP A 53 1.35 9.55 -9.00
CA ASP A 53 0.54 8.36 -9.34
C ASP A 53 0.65 7.22 -8.32
N VAL A 54 1.67 7.23 -7.44
CA VAL A 54 1.83 6.22 -6.39
C VAL A 54 1.17 6.68 -5.09
N HIS A 55 0.32 5.82 -4.52
CA HIS A 55 -0.44 6.07 -3.29
C HIS A 55 -0.28 4.91 -2.33
N ALA A 56 -0.38 5.17 -1.03
CA ALA A 56 -0.55 4.11 -0.05
C ALA A 56 -2.02 3.66 -0.04
N GLN A 57 -2.28 2.37 -0.24
CA GLN A 57 -3.60 1.78 -0.09
C GLN A 57 -3.64 0.98 1.21
N PHE A 58 -4.70 1.17 1.99
CA PHE A 58 -4.93 0.47 3.26
C PHE A 58 -6.24 -0.31 3.19
N VAL A 59 -6.23 -1.57 3.64
CA VAL A 59 -7.35 -2.49 3.54
C VAL A 59 -7.52 -3.29 4.82
N GLU A 60 -8.72 -3.27 5.40
CA GLU A 60 -9.17 -4.28 6.36
C GLU A 60 -9.76 -5.49 5.62
N HIS A 61 -9.31 -6.70 5.96
CA HIS A 61 -9.88 -7.95 5.47
C HIS A 61 -9.86 -9.01 6.56
N ARG A 62 -11.04 -9.48 7.02
CA ARG A 62 -11.17 -10.52 8.05
C ARG A 62 -10.41 -10.18 9.36
N SER A 63 -10.63 -8.97 9.88
CA SER A 63 -9.98 -8.48 11.12
C SER A 63 -8.45 -8.40 11.04
N ARG A 64 -7.93 -8.25 9.82
CA ARG A 64 -6.51 -8.13 9.51
C ARG A 64 -6.33 -6.91 8.60
N PHE A 65 -5.35 -6.06 8.91
CA PHE A 65 -5.08 -4.80 8.20
C PHE A 65 -3.85 -4.88 7.29
N TYR A 66 -3.98 -4.42 6.06
CA TYR A 66 -2.95 -4.52 5.03
C TYR A 66 -2.62 -3.13 4.49
N GLY A 67 -1.36 -2.95 4.08
CA GLY A 67 -0.87 -1.71 3.46
C GLY A 67 0.09 -2.01 2.33
N ALA A 68 0.10 -1.16 1.30
CA ALA A 68 1.05 -1.19 0.19
C ALA A 68 1.09 0.16 -0.54
N TYR A 69 2.18 0.45 -1.22
CA TYR A 69 2.17 1.43 -2.31
C TYR A 69 1.62 0.80 -3.59
N VAL A 70 0.73 1.53 -4.25
CA VAL A 70 0.02 1.12 -5.47
C VAL A 70 -0.04 2.30 -6.44
N ALA A 71 -0.10 2.01 -7.73
CA ALA A 71 -0.31 3.02 -8.76
C ALA A 71 -1.83 3.26 -8.94
N LEU A 72 -2.28 4.48 -8.71
CA LEU A 72 -3.71 4.83 -8.73
C LEU A 72 -4.33 4.58 -10.11
N ARG A 73 -3.57 4.83 -11.18
CA ARG A 73 -4.04 4.63 -12.57
C ARG A 73 -3.80 3.23 -13.11
N ASP A 74 -3.21 2.33 -12.31
CA ASP A 74 -2.99 0.92 -12.69
C ASP A 74 -3.59 -0.03 -11.64
N PRO A 75 -4.86 -0.41 -11.81
CA PRO A 75 -5.56 -1.32 -10.90
C PRO A 75 -4.91 -2.69 -10.72
N ALA A 76 -4.01 -3.10 -11.61
CA ALA A 76 -3.27 -4.35 -11.45
C ALA A 76 -2.32 -4.31 -10.24
N THR A 77 -1.94 -3.12 -9.77
CA THR A 77 -1.08 -2.91 -8.59
C THR A 77 -1.86 -2.87 -7.28
N TRP A 78 -3.19 -2.76 -7.33
CA TRP A 78 -4.01 -2.55 -6.14
C TRP A 78 -4.05 -3.80 -5.24
N ILE A 79 -4.22 -3.56 -3.95
CA ILE A 79 -4.55 -4.61 -2.98
C ILE A 79 -5.95 -5.13 -3.31
N THR A 80 -6.04 -6.42 -3.59
CA THR A 80 -7.30 -7.15 -3.81
C THR A 80 -7.42 -8.30 -2.82
N GLN A 81 -8.64 -8.82 -2.63
CA GLN A 81 -8.84 -10.02 -1.81
C GLN A 81 -8.06 -11.22 -2.33
N ALA A 82 -7.90 -11.34 -3.65
CA ALA A 82 -7.09 -12.40 -4.26
C ALA A 82 -5.60 -12.22 -3.95
N ALA A 83 -5.08 -11.00 -4.03
CA ALA A 83 -3.70 -10.70 -3.66
C ALA A 83 -3.44 -10.97 -2.17
N ILE A 84 -4.37 -10.60 -1.28
CA ILE A 84 -4.31 -10.93 0.15
C ILE A 84 -4.29 -12.43 0.37
N ALA A 85 -5.15 -13.20 -0.31
CA ALA A 85 -5.17 -14.65 -0.18
C ALA A 85 -3.85 -15.32 -0.62
N VAL A 86 -3.26 -14.84 -1.72
CA VAL A 86 -1.94 -15.30 -2.19
C VAL A 86 -0.85 -14.92 -1.20
N PHE A 87 -0.88 -13.69 -0.69
CA PHE A 87 0.09 -13.19 0.29
C PHE A 87 0.04 -14.01 1.59
N ASP A 88 -1.14 -14.20 2.18
CA ASP A 88 -1.32 -14.98 3.41
C ASP A 88 -0.89 -16.44 3.23
N ALA A 89 -1.11 -17.03 2.05
CA ALA A 89 -0.67 -18.39 1.75
C ALA A 89 0.86 -18.51 1.63
N ALA A 90 1.52 -17.48 1.08
CA ALA A 90 2.97 -17.44 0.94
C ALA A 90 3.70 -17.04 2.24
N HIS A 91 3.01 -16.33 3.14
CA HIS A 91 3.57 -15.81 4.39
C HIS A 91 2.66 -16.18 5.56
N PRO A 92 2.80 -17.37 6.16
CA PRO A 92 1.92 -17.82 7.25
C PRO A 92 1.98 -16.95 8.50
N ASP A 93 3.14 -16.32 8.76
CA ASP A 93 3.39 -15.42 9.89
C ASP A 93 4.23 -14.21 9.44
N PRO A 94 3.63 -13.27 8.69
CA PRO A 94 4.35 -12.09 8.22
C PRO A 94 4.56 -11.11 9.38
N PRO A 95 5.68 -10.37 9.42
CA PRO A 95 5.83 -9.28 10.39
C PRO A 95 4.71 -8.26 10.22
N VAL A 96 4.21 -7.76 11.35
CA VAL A 96 3.20 -6.70 11.39
C VAL A 96 3.92 -5.37 11.53
N LEU A 97 3.70 -4.46 10.58
CA LEU A 97 4.32 -3.15 10.59
C LEU A 97 3.48 -2.14 11.38
N ASP A 98 4.12 -1.43 12.30
CA ASP A 98 3.51 -0.31 13.03
C ASP A 98 3.72 1.05 12.34
N TRP A 99 4.54 1.08 11.29
CA TRP A 99 4.77 2.24 10.44
C TRP A 99 5.29 1.81 9.06
N TYR A 100 5.44 2.75 8.13
CA TYR A 100 6.04 2.48 6.82
C TYR A 100 7.41 1.79 6.95
N PRO A 101 7.77 0.87 6.03
CA PRO A 101 9.11 0.28 6.01
C PRO A 101 10.18 1.37 6.01
N ALA A 102 11.23 1.19 6.81
CA ALA A 102 12.39 2.06 6.70
C ALA A 102 12.90 1.99 5.25
N GLU A 103 13.21 3.15 4.66
CA GLU A 103 13.99 3.16 3.42
C GLU A 103 15.21 2.27 3.67
N ALA A 104 15.44 1.29 2.78
CA ALA A 104 16.68 0.55 2.80
C ALA A 104 17.78 1.60 2.64
N ALA A 105 18.45 1.96 3.74
CA ALA A 105 19.57 2.87 3.71
C ALA A 105 20.55 2.28 2.68
N ASP A 106 20.78 3.03 1.60
CA ASP A 106 21.65 2.66 0.48
C ASP A 106 22.87 1.87 0.99
N ARG A 107 23.03 0.66 0.45
CA ARG A 107 24.18 -0.20 0.68
C ARG A 107 24.95 -0.39 -0.61
#